data_AF-A0A6P4JR80-F1
#
_entry.id   AF-A0A6P4JR80-F1
#
_cell.length_a   1.000
_cell.length_b   1.000
_cell.length_c   1.000
_cell.angle_alpha   90.00
_cell.angle_beta   90.00
_cell.angle_gamma   90.00
#
_symmetry.space_group_name_H-M   'P 1'
#
loop_
_entity.id
_entity.type
_entity.pdbx_description
1 polymer ?
#
loop_
_entity_poly.entity_id
_entity_poly.type
_entity_poly.pdbx_seq_one_letter_code
_entity_poly.pdbx_strand_id
1 'polypeptide(L)'
;MLLQRFCMRAMHTSRQLYAGATGGAGLEKSALAALRKKTGYTFAHCKKALELHGNDVSLAEKWLHEQAQSLGWSKATKVADRATAQGLIGVLIRGNRGSMVELNCETDFVARNDTFKRFVDHVARVCLYYTDLTEFDGDLWKLGFDTDALKNLPTEEGRTLGDHLALLIGALGENATIRRALCFKVNNDLKLVGYTHPAPTNVGTIEDITQVGKYGAIVAYRSEHKLIDYEFNKSICQQIVGLKPKKIGEYDKDQPAANKDEETCLIHQEYLLDADKTVGEVLQEHSTEVIDYHRFECGEQTERNLEEIIRSQHQSSN
;
A
#
# COMPACT_ATOMS: atom_id res chain seq x y z
N MET A 1 -91.33 -13.31 51.37
CA MET A 1 -91.16 -12.01 50.69
C MET A 1 -90.34 -12.27 49.43
N LEU A 2 -90.93 -11.97 48.26
CA LEU A 2 -90.31 -11.44 47.03
C LEU A 2 -88.99 -12.08 46.53
N LEU A 3 -88.76 -12.44 45.27
CA LEU A 3 -89.44 -12.22 43.98
C LEU A 3 -88.71 -13.11 42.92
N GLN A 4 -89.44 -13.63 41.92
CA GLN A 4 -89.16 -13.69 40.46
C GLN A 4 -87.69 -13.80 39.93
N ARG A 5 -87.32 -14.46 38.81
CA ARG A 5 -87.99 -15.05 37.62
C ARG A 5 -86.94 -15.75 36.73
N PHE A 6 -87.39 -16.79 36.01
CA PHE A 6 -87.08 -17.23 34.63
C PHE A 6 -85.72 -16.98 33.92
N CYS A 7 -85.07 -18.11 33.56
CA CYS A 7 -84.80 -18.64 32.20
C CYS A 7 -84.04 -17.83 31.12
N MET A 8 -82.87 -18.31 30.65
CA MET A 8 -82.58 -18.82 29.28
C MET A 8 -81.11 -18.73 28.82
N ARG A 9 -80.60 -19.88 28.33
CA ARG A 9 -79.67 -20.19 27.21
C ARG A 9 -78.52 -19.26 26.73
N ALA A 10 -77.35 -19.92 26.66
CA ALA A 10 -76.39 -20.05 25.54
C ALA A 10 -75.44 -18.89 25.17
N MET A 11 -74.12 -19.15 25.20
CA MET A 11 -73.20 -19.23 24.04
C MET A 11 -71.71 -19.12 24.44
N HIS A 12 -70.88 -19.79 23.64
CA HIS A 12 -69.42 -19.90 23.61
C HIS A 12 -68.59 -18.67 24.05
N THR A 13 -67.41 -18.94 24.61
CA THR A 13 -66.12 -18.55 23.99
C THR A 13 -64.94 -19.18 24.74
N SER A 14 -64.29 -20.16 24.10
CA SER A 14 -62.98 -20.67 24.52
C SER A 14 -61.95 -19.59 24.29
N ARG A 15 -61.35 -19.07 25.36
CA ARG A 15 -60.29 -18.06 25.30
C ARG A 15 -58.99 -18.75 24.88
N GLN A 16 -58.64 -18.64 23.59
CA GLN A 16 -57.31 -18.99 23.08
C GLN A 16 -56.25 -18.17 23.83
N LEU A 17 -55.34 -18.86 24.52
CA LEU A 17 -54.10 -18.28 24.99
C LEU A 17 -53.19 -18.06 23.78
N TYR A 18 -53.01 -16.79 23.39
CA TYR A 18 -51.89 -16.38 22.54
C TYR A 18 -50.60 -16.54 23.33
N ALA A 19 -49.88 -17.65 23.09
CA ALA A 19 -48.48 -17.75 23.43
C ALA A 19 -47.69 -16.89 22.42
N GLY A 20 -47.27 -15.69 22.86
CA GLY A 20 -46.33 -14.87 22.11
C GLY A 20 -45.00 -15.59 21.98
N ALA A 21 -44.62 -15.93 20.75
CA ALA A 21 -43.33 -16.51 20.40
C ALA A 21 -42.20 -15.54 20.73
N THR A 22 -41.52 -15.76 21.85
CA THR A 22 -40.23 -15.15 22.18
C THR A 22 -39.10 -16.04 21.63
N GLY A 23 -39.01 -16.14 20.30
CA GLY A 23 -38.01 -16.97 19.61
C GLY A 23 -36.89 -16.21 18.88
N GLY A 24 -36.99 -14.89 18.73
CA GLY A 24 -36.16 -14.13 17.77
C GLY A 24 -34.87 -13.50 18.31
N ALA A 25 -34.80 -13.18 19.61
CA ALA A 25 -33.74 -12.28 20.12
C ALA A 25 -32.35 -12.93 20.24
N GLY A 26 -32.27 -14.27 20.32
CA GLY A 26 -31.01 -15.01 20.46
C GLY A 26 -30.26 -15.21 19.13
N LEU A 27 -31.00 -15.49 18.05
CA LEU A 27 -30.46 -15.69 16.70
C LEU A 27 -29.95 -14.38 16.09
N GLU A 28 -30.66 -13.27 16.31
CA GLU A 28 -30.30 -11.95 15.77
C GLU A 28 -28.95 -11.44 16.33
N LYS A 29 -28.72 -11.57 17.64
CA LYS A 29 -27.44 -11.20 18.27
C LYS A 29 -26.27 -12.09 17.82
N SER A 30 -26.51 -13.39 17.62
CA SER A 30 -25.49 -14.33 17.17
C SER A 30 -25.10 -14.08 15.70
N ALA A 31 -26.08 -13.88 14.81
CA ALA A 31 -25.85 -13.58 13.40
C ALA A 31 -25.12 -12.24 13.22
N LEU A 32 -25.50 -11.21 13.97
CA LEU A 32 -24.86 -9.90 13.93
C LEU A 32 -23.42 -9.92 14.42
N ALA A 33 -23.14 -10.63 15.52
CA ALA A 33 -21.78 -10.81 16.02
C ALA A 33 -20.92 -11.62 15.02
N ALA A 34 -21.47 -12.68 14.43
CA ALA A 34 -20.79 -13.49 13.43
C ALA A 34 -20.47 -12.68 12.17
N LEU A 35 -21.44 -11.94 11.63
CA LEU A 35 -21.28 -11.11 10.45
C LEU A 35 -20.25 -9.99 10.68
N ARG A 36 -20.29 -9.34 11.84
CA ARG A 36 -19.29 -8.32 12.20
C ARG A 36 -17.91 -8.90 12.39
N LYS A 37 -17.78 -10.07 13.04
CA LYS A 37 -16.48 -10.74 13.21
C LYS A 37 -15.90 -11.18 11.87
N LYS A 38 -16.75 -11.61 10.94
CA LYS A 38 -16.34 -12.05 9.60
C LYS A 38 -15.93 -10.87 8.71
N THR A 39 -16.71 -9.79 8.71
CA THR A 39 -16.57 -8.70 7.73
C THR A 39 -15.86 -7.46 8.26
N GLY A 40 -15.87 -7.23 9.57
CA GLY A 40 -15.28 -6.04 10.20
C GLY A 40 -16.07 -4.74 10.05
N TYR A 41 -17.20 -4.73 9.32
CA TYR A 41 -18.02 -3.53 9.14
C TYR A 41 -18.67 -3.04 10.44
N THR A 42 -19.12 -1.78 10.45
CA THR A 42 -19.73 -1.18 11.65
C THR A 42 -21.02 -1.90 12.03
N PHE A 43 -21.34 -1.88 13.33
CA PHE A 43 -22.52 -2.55 13.86
C PHE A 43 -23.82 -2.11 13.16
N ALA A 44 -23.96 -0.82 12.87
CA ALA A 44 -25.13 -0.27 12.20
C ALA A 44 -25.30 -0.82 10.78
N HIS A 45 -24.20 -0.97 10.03
CA HIS A 45 -24.25 -1.54 8.69
C HIS A 45 -24.57 -3.04 8.73
N CYS A 46 -23.90 -3.81 9.60
CA CYS A 46 -24.19 -5.24 9.73
C CYS A 46 -25.64 -5.50 10.17
N LYS A 47 -26.17 -4.67 11.07
CA LYS A 47 -27.57 -4.79 11.51
C LYS A 47 -28.54 -4.51 10.36
N LYS A 48 -28.33 -3.39 9.64
CA LYS A 48 -29.15 -3.03 8.47
C LYS A 48 -29.12 -4.11 7.39
N ALA A 49 -27.96 -4.70 7.13
CA ALA A 49 -27.81 -5.77 6.15
C ALA A 49 -28.62 -7.02 6.53
N LEU A 50 -28.56 -7.42 7.81
CA LEU A 50 -29.34 -8.55 8.32
C LEU A 50 -30.84 -8.26 8.31
N GLU A 51 -31.25 -7.04 8.69
CA GLU A 51 -32.66 -6.62 8.65
C GLU A 51 -33.24 -6.67 7.22
N LEU A 52 -32.46 -6.26 6.20
CA LEU A 52 -32.88 -6.28 4.80
C LEU A 52 -32.96 -7.68 4.19
N HIS A 53 -32.16 -8.62 4.69
CA HIS A 53 -32.07 -9.99 4.17
C HIS A 53 -32.63 -11.04 5.12
N GLY A 54 -33.49 -10.65 6.06
CA GLY A 54 -34.19 -11.59 6.94
C GLY A 54 -33.26 -12.46 7.81
N ASN A 55 -32.14 -11.89 8.28
CA ASN A 55 -31.06 -12.56 9.01
C ASN A 55 -30.27 -13.63 8.22
N ASP A 56 -30.37 -13.64 6.88
CA ASP A 56 -29.46 -14.42 6.05
C ASP A 56 -28.06 -13.78 6.04
N VAL A 57 -27.11 -14.45 6.69
CA VAL A 57 -25.72 -13.96 6.85
C VAL A 57 -25.00 -13.85 5.51
N SER A 58 -25.23 -14.77 4.57
CA SER A 58 -24.54 -14.80 3.28
C SER A 58 -25.03 -13.69 2.36
N LEU A 59 -26.35 -13.48 2.29
CA LEU A 59 -26.93 -12.37 1.54
C LEU A 59 -26.58 -11.02 2.15
N ALA A 60 -26.60 -10.92 3.48
CA ALA A 60 -26.19 -9.71 4.19
C ALA A 60 -24.71 -9.37 3.94
N GLU A 61 -23.82 -10.35 3.91
CA GLU A 61 -22.41 -10.18 3.58
C GLU A 61 -22.22 -9.64 2.16
N LYS A 62 -22.90 -10.25 1.16
CA LYS A 62 -22.84 -9.78 -0.22
C LYS A 62 -23.32 -8.34 -0.35
N TRP A 63 -24.45 -8.02 0.27
CA TRP A 63 -24.99 -6.66 0.28
C TRP A 63 -24.03 -5.68 0.97
N LEU A 64 -23.40 -6.07 2.08
CA LEU A 64 -22.41 -5.23 2.76
C LEU A 64 -21.23 -4.90 1.85
N HIS A 65 -20.72 -5.87 1.08
CA HIS A 65 -19.62 -5.63 0.15
C HIS A 65 -20.01 -4.67 -0.97
N GLU A 66 -21.20 -4.84 -1.56
CA GLU A 66 -21.71 -3.93 -2.60
C GLU A 66 -21.93 -2.51 -2.05
N GLN A 67 -22.51 -2.39 -0.85
CA GLN A 67 -22.71 -1.10 -0.20
C GLN A 67 -21.40 -0.44 0.22
N ALA A 68 -20.42 -1.22 0.69
CA ALA A 68 -19.12 -0.70 1.07
C ALA A 68 -18.42 -0.03 -0.11
N GLN A 69 -18.57 -0.56 -1.32
CA GLN A 69 -18.02 0.06 -2.53
C GLN A 69 -18.67 1.43 -2.80
N SER A 70 -20.01 1.49 -2.80
CA SER A 70 -20.74 2.73 -3.05
C SER A 70 -20.48 3.79 -1.97
N LEU A 71 -20.49 3.39 -0.71
CA LEU A 71 -20.19 4.26 0.43
C LEU A 71 -18.73 4.72 0.42
N GLY A 72 -17.81 3.84 0.04
CA GLY A 72 -16.40 4.14 -0.15
C GLY A 72 -16.19 5.24 -1.19
N TRP A 73 -16.80 5.09 -2.37
CA TRP A 73 -16.78 6.10 -3.43
C TRP A 73 -17.40 7.43 -2.96
N SER A 74 -18.59 7.39 -2.33
CA SER A 74 -19.23 8.60 -1.80
C SER A 74 -18.35 9.32 -0.79
N LYS A 75 -17.65 8.57 0.07
CA LYS A 75 -16.75 9.13 1.07
C LYS A 75 -15.48 9.67 0.44
N ALA A 76 -14.87 8.94 -0.49
CA ALA A 76 -13.72 9.37 -1.27
C ALA A 76 -13.98 10.72 -1.94
N THR A 77 -15.11 10.88 -2.62
CA THR A 77 -15.49 12.18 -3.21
C THR A 77 -15.62 13.29 -2.17
N LYS A 78 -16.18 13.00 -0.98
CA LYS A 78 -16.36 14.00 0.09
C LYS A 78 -15.05 14.42 0.77
N VAL A 79 -14.04 13.57 0.77
CA VAL A 79 -12.76 13.82 1.44
C VAL A 79 -11.62 14.14 0.48
N ALA A 80 -11.85 14.07 -0.83
CA ALA A 80 -10.83 14.20 -1.87
C ALA A 80 -10.00 15.48 -1.79
N ASP A 81 -10.61 16.60 -1.39
CA ASP A 81 -9.94 17.91 -1.30
C ASP A 81 -9.05 18.06 -0.05
N ARG A 82 -9.08 17.09 0.87
CA ARG A 82 -8.28 17.14 2.09
C ARG A 82 -6.83 16.77 1.79
N ALA A 83 -5.90 17.52 2.36
CA ALA A 83 -4.47 17.30 2.15
C ALA A 83 -4.01 15.94 2.71
N THR A 84 -3.27 15.19 1.88
CA THR A 84 -2.68 13.89 2.23
C THR A 84 -1.16 14.00 2.27
N ALA A 85 -0.61 14.64 3.30
CA ALA A 85 0.83 14.84 3.44
C ALA A 85 1.56 13.70 4.18
N GLN A 86 0.81 12.84 4.87
CA GLN A 86 1.35 11.66 5.57
C GLN A 86 1.22 10.41 4.69
N GLY A 87 1.77 9.28 5.11
CA GLY A 87 1.73 8.04 4.32
C GLY A 87 2.92 7.14 4.49
N LEU A 88 3.12 6.26 3.50
CA LEU A 88 4.20 5.29 3.46
C LEU A 88 4.74 5.12 2.04
N ILE A 89 6.05 4.86 1.98
CA ILE A 89 6.73 4.27 0.85
C ILE A 89 6.77 2.75 1.06
N GLY A 90 6.36 1.99 0.04
CA GLY A 90 6.54 0.55 -0.03
C GLY A 90 7.62 0.20 -1.05
N VAL A 91 8.53 -0.71 -0.69
CA VAL A 91 9.55 -1.26 -1.58
C VAL A 91 9.43 -2.78 -1.56
N LEU A 92 9.20 -3.37 -2.72
CA LEU A 92 9.12 -4.81 -2.92
C LEU A 92 10.14 -5.22 -3.99
N ILE A 93 10.98 -6.20 -3.69
CA ILE A 93 11.96 -6.76 -4.62
C ILE A 93 11.77 -8.26 -4.71
N ARG A 94 11.72 -8.79 -5.94
CA ARG A 94 11.62 -10.22 -6.23
C ARG A 94 12.58 -10.56 -7.36
N GLY A 95 13.71 -11.17 -7.00
CA GLY A 95 14.77 -11.52 -7.95
C GLY A 95 15.30 -10.28 -8.68
N ASN A 96 15.16 -10.27 -10.01
CA ASN A 96 15.60 -9.18 -10.88
C ASN A 96 14.53 -8.08 -11.09
N ARG A 97 13.48 -8.05 -10.27
CA ARG A 97 12.34 -7.12 -10.42
C ARG A 97 12.09 -6.39 -9.12
N GLY A 98 11.61 -5.15 -9.22
CA GLY A 98 11.25 -4.36 -8.06
C GLY A 98 10.11 -3.40 -8.34
N SER A 99 9.39 -3.03 -7.28
CA SER A 99 8.43 -1.94 -7.28
C SER A 99 8.65 -1.06 -6.05
N MET A 100 8.57 0.26 -6.27
CA MET A 100 8.60 1.28 -5.23
C MET A 100 7.36 2.14 -5.37
N VAL A 101 6.54 2.22 -4.32
CA VAL A 101 5.23 2.87 -4.34
C VAL A 101 5.12 3.91 -3.23
N GLU A 102 4.46 5.03 -3.49
CA GLU A 102 4.10 6.02 -2.48
C GLU A 102 2.58 6.07 -2.33
N LEU A 103 2.09 5.81 -1.13
CA LEU A 103 0.70 6.02 -0.77
C LEU A 103 0.63 7.07 0.33
N ASN A 104 -0.28 8.03 0.16
CA ASN A 104 -0.50 9.10 1.12
C ASN A 104 -1.85 8.98 1.82
N CYS A 105 -1.94 9.59 3.00
CA CYS A 105 -3.12 9.71 3.84
C CYS A 105 -3.09 11.03 4.61
N GLU A 106 -4.21 11.38 5.26
CA GLU A 106 -4.30 12.63 6.05
C GLU A 106 -3.38 12.60 7.28
N THR A 107 -3.40 11.50 8.04
CA THR A 107 -2.71 11.41 9.35
C THR A 107 -1.68 10.30 9.46
N ASP A 108 -0.70 10.46 10.37
CA ASP A 108 0.29 9.41 10.67
C ASP A 108 -0.33 8.21 11.41
N PHE A 109 -1.46 8.41 12.09
CA PHE A 109 -2.25 7.33 12.70
C PHE A 109 -2.75 6.33 11.64
N VAL A 110 -3.23 6.83 10.50
CA VAL A 110 -3.62 5.97 9.38
C VAL A 110 -2.41 5.29 8.76
N ALA A 111 -1.29 6.00 8.56
CA ALA A 111 -0.08 5.40 8.01
C ALA A 111 0.43 4.21 8.84
N ARG A 112 0.25 4.24 10.16
CA ARG A 112 0.65 3.14 11.07
C ARG A 112 -0.37 2.00 11.15
N ASN A 113 -1.55 2.13 10.56
CA ASN A 113 -2.60 1.13 10.57
C ASN A 113 -2.26 -0.07 9.66
N ASP A 114 -2.46 -1.30 10.14
CA ASP A 114 -2.09 -2.50 9.37
C ASP A 114 -2.94 -2.69 8.10
N THR A 115 -4.18 -2.19 8.05
CA THR A 115 -4.99 -2.20 6.83
C THR A 115 -4.38 -1.28 5.77
N PHE A 116 -3.85 -0.12 6.19
CA PHE A 116 -3.14 0.78 5.27
C PHE A 116 -1.84 0.15 4.77
N LYS A 117 -1.03 -0.43 5.67
CA LYS A 117 0.21 -1.15 5.29
C LYS A 117 -0.04 -2.31 4.33
N ARG A 118 -1.09 -3.11 4.58
CA ARG A 118 -1.50 -4.19 3.65
C ARG A 118 -1.92 -3.65 2.28
N PHE A 119 -2.54 -2.48 2.24
CA PHE A 119 -2.87 -1.84 0.97
C PHE A 119 -1.64 -1.34 0.23
N VAL A 120 -0.63 -0.81 0.93
CA VAL A 120 0.69 -0.47 0.34
C VAL A 120 1.32 -1.71 -0.31
N ASP A 121 1.34 -2.85 0.41
CA ASP A 121 1.83 -4.14 -0.14
C ASP A 121 1.01 -4.60 -1.35
N HIS A 122 -0.31 -4.49 -1.30
CA HIS A 122 -1.18 -4.84 -2.42
C HIS A 122 -0.86 -4.01 -3.68
N VAL A 123 -0.71 -2.69 -3.55
CA VAL A 123 -0.32 -1.82 -4.67
C VAL A 123 1.08 -2.19 -5.19
N ALA A 124 2.04 -2.42 -4.29
CA ALA A 124 3.39 -2.82 -4.68
C ALA A 124 3.41 -4.13 -5.48
N ARG A 125 2.59 -5.11 -5.11
CA ARG A 125 2.43 -6.39 -5.83
C ARG A 125 1.80 -6.21 -7.20
N VAL A 126 0.74 -5.41 -7.31
CA VAL A 126 0.11 -5.11 -8.61
C VAL A 126 1.13 -4.44 -9.53
N CYS A 127 1.85 -3.43 -9.05
CA CYS A 127 2.93 -2.78 -9.80
C CYS A 127 4.04 -3.76 -10.21
N LEU A 128 4.44 -4.67 -9.31
CA LEU A 128 5.43 -5.70 -9.61
C LEU A 128 4.93 -6.67 -10.69
N TYR A 129 3.67 -7.08 -10.67
CA TYR A 129 3.08 -7.96 -11.69
C TYR A 129 3.14 -7.36 -13.10
N TYR A 130 3.00 -6.03 -13.25
CA TYR A 130 3.19 -5.36 -14.55
C TYR A 130 4.59 -5.55 -15.15
N THR A 131 5.60 -5.83 -14.32
CA THR A 131 6.95 -6.16 -14.80
C THR A 131 7.04 -7.56 -15.42
N ASP A 132 6.11 -8.46 -15.09
CA ASP A 132 6.02 -9.80 -15.70
C ASP A 132 5.50 -9.72 -17.13
N LEU A 133 4.62 -8.76 -17.41
CA LEU A 133 4.00 -8.57 -18.71
C LEU A 133 4.91 -7.88 -19.74
N THR A 134 6.09 -7.43 -19.32
CA THR A 134 6.98 -6.61 -20.16
C THR A 134 8.26 -7.36 -20.50
N GLU A 135 8.47 -7.59 -21.79
CA GLU A 135 9.78 -7.98 -22.34
C GLU A 135 10.63 -6.72 -22.54
N PHE A 136 11.94 -6.83 -22.33
CA PHE A 136 12.87 -5.72 -22.55
C PHE A 136 14.22 -6.27 -23.02
N ASP A 137 14.93 -5.46 -23.81
CA ASP A 137 16.30 -5.72 -24.27
C ASP A 137 17.19 -4.58 -23.75
N GLY A 138 18.15 -4.92 -22.89
CA GLY A 138 19.03 -3.95 -22.21
C GLY A 138 19.37 -4.36 -20.77
N ASP A 139 20.09 -3.49 -20.07
CA ASP A 139 20.55 -3.74 -18.70
C ASP A 139 19.46 -3.48 -17.64
N LEU A 140 18.73 -2.37 -17.80
CA LEU A 140 17.73 -1.89 -16.85
C LEU A 140 16.51 -1.34 -17.59
N TRP A 141 15.34 -1.87 -17.25
CA TRP A 141 14.04 -1.33 -17.62
C TRP A 141 13.34 -0.72 -16.41
N LYS A 142 12.65 0.40 -16.64
CA LYS A 142 11.86 1.11 -15.63
C LYS A 142 10.50 1.52 -16.17
N LEU A 143 9.52 1.67 -15.29
CA LEU A 143 8.23 2.27 -15.65
C LEU A 143 7.65 3.03 -14.46
N GLY A 144 7.36 4.32 -14.67
CA GLY A 144 6.69 5.16 -13.68
C GLY A 144 5.18 5.16 -13.90
N PHE A 145 4.42 5.17 -12.81
CA PHE A 145 2.98 5.42 -12.83
C PHE A 145 2.66 6.62 -11.96
N ASP A 146 1.83 7.52 -12.48
CA ASP A 146 1.21 8.59 -11.71
C ASP A 146 -0.07 8.11 -11.00
N THR A 147 -0.73 9.02 -10.30
CA THR A 147 -1.94 8.74 -9.53
C THR A 147 -3.08 8.20 -10.41
N ASP A 148 -3.28 8.76 -11.60
CA ASP A 148 -4.42 8.41 -12.45
C ASP A 148 -4.18 7.09 -13.17
N ALA A 149 -2.94 6.85 -13.64
CA ALA A 149 -2.55 5.56 -14.17
C ALA A 149 -2.70 4.45 -13.11
N LEU A 150 -2.25 4.70 -11.88
CA LEU A 150 -2.35 3.73 -10.77
C LEU A 150 -3.80 3.37 -10.46
N LYS A 151 -4.68 4.37 -10.31
CA LYS A 151 -6.10 4.12 -10.00
C LYS A 151 -6.78 3.23 -11.03
N ASN A 152 -6.36 3.28 -12.30
CA ASN A 152 -6.96 2.52 -13.39
C ASN A 152 -6.37 1.12 -13.55
N LEU A 153 -5.31 0.75 -12.81
CA LEU A 153 -4.73 -0.58 -12.94
C LEU A 153 -5.71 -1.66 -12.46
N PRO A 154 -6.04 -2.67 -13.28
CA PRO A 154 -6.80 -3.83 -12.84
C PRO A 154 -6.04 -4.67 -11.81
N THR A 155 -6.80 -5.28 -10.92
CA THR A 155 -6.36 -6.28 -9.95
C THR A 155 -6.88 -7.66 -10.36
N GLU A 156 -6.33 -8.72 -9.77
CA GLU A 156 -6.79 -10.10 -9.99
C GLU A 156 -8.26 -10.33 -9.59
N GLU A 157 -8.79 -9.48 -8.70
CA GLU A 157 -10.19 -9.53 -8.25
C GLU A 157 -11.18 -8.91 -9.24
N GLY A 158 -10.70 -8.46 -10.42
CA GLY A 158 -11.53 -7.88 -11.48
C GLY A 158 -11.97 -6.43 -11.22
N ARG A 159 -11.39 -5.76 -10.21
CA ARG A 159 -11.61 -4.35 -9.90
C ARG A 159 -10.33 -3.54 -10.12
N THR A 160 -10.46 -2.22 -10.13
CA THR A 160 -9.30 -1.32 -10.26
C THR A 160 -8.67 -1.01 -8.90
N LEU A 161 -7.40 -0.61 -8.86
CA LEU A 161 -6.80 -0.09 -7.62
C LEU A 161 -7.56 1.12 -7.06
N GLY A 162 -8.21 1.92 -7.91
CA GLY A 162 -9.10 3.00 -7.52
C GLY A 162 -10.32 2.51 -6.71
N ASP A 163 -10.91 1.37 -7.11
CA ASP A 163 -12.00 0.75 -6.35
C ASP A 163 -11.53 0.28 -4.96
N HIS A 164 -10.34 -0.31 -4.89
CA HIS A 164 -9.77 -0.75 -3.61
C HIS A 164 -9.37 0.44 -2.73
N LEU A 165 -8.88 1.54 -3.32
CA LEU A 165 -8.62 2.79 -2.61
C LEU A 165 -9.92 3.38 -2.02
N ALA A 166 -11.02 3.37 -2.78
CA ALA A 166 -12.31 3.84 -2.29
C ALA A 166 -12.82 3.00 -1.10
N LEU A 167 -12.61 1.68 -1.13
CA LEU A 167 -12.91 0.81 0.01
C LEU A 167 -12.05 1.14 1.24
N LEU A 168 -10.76 1.39 1.04
CA LEU A 168 -9.84 1.81 2.10
C LEU A 168 -10.30 3.12 2.75
N ILE A 169 -10.61 4.15 1.96
CA ILE A 169 -11.13 5.43 2.44
C ILE A 169 -12.45 5.24 3.18
N GLY A 170 -13.35 4.39 2.67
CA GLY A 170 -14.59 4.01 3.33
C GLY A 170 -14.35 3.46 4.74
N ALA A 171 -13.41 2.51 4.85
CA ALA A 171 -13.07 1.81 6.08
C ALA A 171 -12.34 2.68 7.11
N LEU A 172 -11.33 3.44 6.68
CA LEU A 172 -10.50 4.26 7.58
C LEU A 172 -11.15 5.61 7.88
N GLY A 173 -11.86 6.16 6.90
CA GLY A 173 -12.56 7.42 7.02
C GLY A 173 -11.75 8.70 6.85
N GLU A 174 -10.53 8.55 6.38
CA GLU A 174 -9.65 9.64 5.96
C GLU A 174 -9.39 9.53 4.46
N ASN A 175 -9.06 10.67 3.85
CA ASN A 175 -8.57 10.74 2.49
C ASN A 175 -7.26 9.94 2.36
N ALA A 176 -7.11 9.29 1.23
CA ALA A 176 -5.91 8.55 0.87
C ALA A 176 -5.71 8.61 -0.64
N THR A 177 -4.45 8.54 -1.07
CA THR A 177 -4.07 8.63 -2.47
C THR A 177 -2.97 7.62 -2.77
N ILE A 178 -3.08 6.91 -3.90
CA ILE A 178 -1.95 6.19 -4.49
C ILE A 178 -1.20 7.20 -5.35
N ARG A 179 -0.12 7.78 -4.83
CA ARG A 179 0.48 8.98 -5.41
C ARG A 179 1.31 8.68 -6.64
N ARG A 180 2.23 7.72 -6.52
CA ARG A 180 3.14 7.33 -7.58
C ARG A 180 3.70 5.93 -7.36
N ALA A 181 4.14 5.31 -8.44
CA ALA A 181 4.89 4.08 -8.40
C ALA A 181 6.03 4.11 -9.41
N LEU A 182 7.07 3.32 -9.14
CA LEU A 182 8.16 3.07 -10.06
C LEU A 182 8.46 1.57 -10.05
N CYS A 183 8.42 0.96 -11.23
CA CYS A 183 8.74 -0.44 -11.44
C CYS A 183 10.12 -0.56 -12.08
N PHE A 184 10.81 -1.64 -11.75
CA PHE A 184 12.17 -1.95 -12.18
C PHE A 184 12.23 -3.40 -12.64
N LYS A 185 12.98 -3.63 -13.71
CA LYS A 185 13.38 -4.97 -14.16
C LYS A 185 14.80 -4.87 -14.68
N VAL A 186 15.68 -5.74 -14.20
CA VAL A 186 17.08 -5.77 -14.60
C VAL A 186 17.42 -7.09 -15.27
N ASN A 187 18.48 -7.10 -16.09
CA ASN A 187 18.96 -8.34 -16.69
C ASN A 187 19.71 -9.20 -15.65
N ASN A 188 20.31 -10.30 -16.09
CA ASN A 188 21.00 -11.22 -15.19
C ASN A 188 22.36 -10.72 -14.68
N ASP A 189 22.90 -9.66 -15.30
CA ASP A 189 24.20 -9.08 -14.92
C ASP A 189 24.06 -8.07 -13.78
N LEU A 190 22.85 -7.55 -13.59
CA LEU A 190 22.50 -6.59 -12.56
C LEU A 190 21.67 -7.21 -11.44
N LYS A 191 21.73 -6.59 -10.27
CA LYS A 191 20.97 -6.95 -9.07
C LYS A 191 20.20 -5.75 -8.57
N LEU A 192 19.11 -6.01 -7.84
CA LEU A 192 18.32 -4.99 -7.16
C LEU A 192 18.47 -5.15 -5.64
N VAL A 193 18.63 -4.04 -4.94
CA VAL A 193 18.46 -3.96 -3.49
C VAL A 193 17.57 -2.78 -3.13
N GLY A 194 16.83 -2.91 -2.03
CA GLY A 194 15.89 -1.90 -1.59
C GLY A 194 15.78 -1.88 -0.08
N TYR A 195 15.47 -0.70 0.44
CA TYR A 195 15.41 -0.42 1.85
C TYR A 195 14.40 0.69 2.12
N THR A 196 13.70 0.60 3.24
CA THR A 196 12.87 1.69 3.74
C THR A 196 13.31 2.15 5.13
N HIS A 197 13.06 3.41 5.43
CA HIS A 197 13.39 4.06 6.70
C HIS A 197 12.17 4.80 7.28
N PRO A 198 11.92 4.84 8.61
CA PRO A 198 12.60 4.13 9.71
C PRO A 198 12.67 2.62 9.50
N ALA A 199 13.41 1.90 10.35
CA ALA A 199 13.66 0.46 10.22
C ALA A 199 12.40 -0.27 9.67
N PRO A 200 12.55 -1.03 8.57
CA PRO A 200 11.43 -1.41 7.73
C PRO A 200 10.43 -2.25 8.52
N THR A 201 9.15 -1.89 8.41
CA THR A 201 8.10 -2.84 8.77
C THR A 201 7.89 -3.76 7.58
N ASN A 202 8.07 -5.05 7.80
CA ASN A 202 7.88 -6.07 6.76
C ASN A 202 6.41 -6.47 6.70
N VAL A 203 5.83 -6.40 5.50
CA VAL A 203 4.43 -6.75 5.22
C VAL A 203 4.42 -7.79 4.10
N GLY A 204 3.63 -8.85 4.25
CA GLY A 204 3.52 -9.91 3.25
C GLY A 204 3.97 -11.28 3.76
N THR A 205 4.27 -12.18 2.81
CA THR A 205 4.75 -13.54 3.08
C THR A 205 6.27 -13.58 3.06
N ILE A 206 6.88 -14.69 3.50
CA ILE A 206 8.34 -14.84 3.59
C ILE A 206 9.05 -14.61 2.25
N GLU A 207 8.42 -15.02 1.14
CA GLU A 207 8.99 -14.90 -0.20
C GLU A 207 8.71 -13.54 -0.87
N ASP A 208 7.74 -12.79 -0.35
CA ASP A 208 7.30 -11.51 -0.89
C ASP A 208 7.12 -10.50 0.23
N ILE A 209 8.23 -9.99 0.74
CA ILE A 209 8.21 -8.99 1.78
C ILE A 209 8.24 -7.61 1.13
N THR A 210 7.15 -6.87 1.27
CA THR A 210 7.16 -5.43 1.04
C THR A 210 7.68 -4.75 2.31
N GLN A 211 8.80 -4.05 2.18
CA GLN A 211 9.31 -3.17 3.22
C GLN A 211 8.55 -1.84 3.17
N VAL A 212 8.03 -1.36 4.30
CA VAL A 212 7.34 -0.06 4.37
C VAL A 212 7.98 0.90 5.36
N GLY A 213 8.05 2.18 4.98
CA GLY A 213 8.64 3.25 5.79
C GLY A 213 8.25 4.64 5.29
N LYS A 214 8.78 5.71 5.91
CA LYS A 214 8.59 7.09 5.47
C LYS A 214 9.47 7.45 4.27
N TYR A 215 10.64 6.83 4.17
CA TYR A 215 11.58 6.94 3.06
C TYR A 215 11.78 5.56 2.45
N GLY A 216 12.07 5.51 1.16
CA GLY A 216 12.47 4.28 0.49
C GLY A 216 13.53 4.57 -0.55
N ALA A 217 14.42 3.61 -0.74
CA ALA A 217 15.35 3.60 -1.85
C ALA A 217 15.38 2.23 -2.52
N ILE A 218 15.62 2.23 -3.82
CA ILE A 218 15.96 1.05 -4.61
C ILE A 218 17.19 1.37 -5.45
N VAL A 219 18.10 0.40 -5.54
CA VAL A 219 19.40 0.52 -6.21
C VAL A 219 19.55 -0.65 -7.16
N ALA A 220 19.82 -0.35 -8.42
CA ALA A 220 20.29 -1.29 -9.41
C ALA A 220 21.82 -1.22 -9.45
N TYR A 221 22.48 -2.36 -9.27
CA TYR A 221 23.93 -2.42 -9.20
C TYR A 221 24.48 -3.65 -9.90
N ARG A 222 25.74 -3.55 -10.33
CA ARG A 222 26.56 -4.65 -10.83
C ARG A 222 27.58 -5.01 -9.76
N SER A 223 27.83 -6.30 -9.55
CA SER A 223 28.86 -6.74 -8.59
C SER A 223 29.55 -7.98 -9.10
N GLU A 224 30.88 -8.00 -9.00
CA GLU A 224 31.70 -9.17 -9.37
C GLU A 224 31.55 -10.33 -8.37
N HIS A 225 31.02 -10.06 -7.17
CA HIS A 225 30.82 -11.06 -6.15
C HIS A 225 29.56 -11.92 -6.42
N LYS A 226 29.75 -13.25 -6.36
CA LYS A 226 28.64 -14.22 -6.49
C LYS A 226 27.67 -14.17 -5.32
N LEU A 227 28.20 -14.00 -4.10
CA LEU A 227 27.39 -13.89 -2.89
C LEU A 227 26.90 -12.45 -2.71
N ILE A 228 25.67 -12.31 -2.23
CA ILE A 228 25.08 -11.00 -1.93
C ILE A 228 25.54 -10.59 -0.53
N ASP A 229 26.22 -9.45 -0.44
CA ASP A 229 26.51 -8.79 0.84
C ASP A 229 25.32 -7.92 1.25
N TYR A 230 24.43 -8.47 2.08
CA TYR A 230 23.19 -7.81 2.45
C TYR A 230 23.40 -6.54 3.28
N GLU A 231 24.40 -6.51 4.18
CA GLU A 231 24.63 -5.35 5.03
C GLU A 231 25.27 -4.21 4.24
N PHE A 232 26.24 -4.51 3.37
CA PHE A 232 26.80 -3.52 2.45
C PHE A 232 25.71 -2.93 1.53
N ASN A 233 24.93 -3.77 0.85
CA ASN A 233 23.90 -3.28 -0.08
C ASN A 233 22.83 -2.43 0.63
N LYS A 234 22.44 -2.83 1.84
CA LYS A 234 21.55 -2.04 2.70
C LYS A 234 22.18 -0.70 3.09
N SER A 235 23.47 -0.67 3.39
CA SER A 235 24.19 0.57 3.72
C SER A 235 24.19 1.57 2.57
N ILE A 236 24.30 1.11 1.31
CA ILE A 236 24.19 1.99 0.13
C ILE A 236 22.78 2.57 0.01
N CYS A 237 21.74 1.77 0.28
CA CYS A 237 20.40 2.34 0.34
C CYS A 237 20.22 3.34 1.50
N GLN A 238 20.83 3.09 2.66
CA GLN A 238 20.84 4.02 3.80
C GLN A 238 21.54 5.34 3.45
N GLN A 239 22.66 5.26 2.74
CA GLN A 239 23.38 6.41 2.19
C GLN A 239 22.46 7.28 1.34
N ILE A 240 21.78 6.65 0.36
CA ILE A 240 20.87 7.34 -0.56
C ILE A 240 19.69 7.96 0.18
N VAL A 241 19.10 7.23 1.13
CA VAL A 241 17.99 7.74 1.96
C VAL A 241 18.44 8.93 2.80
N GLY A 242 19.61 8.85 3.43
CA GLY A 242 20.13 9.84 4.37
C GLY A 242 20.65 11.11 3.70
N LEU A 243 21.52 10.98 2.70
CA LEU A 243 22.24 12.12 2.11
C LEU A 243 21.67 12.62 0.77
N LYS A 244 20.60 12.00 0.25
CA LYS A 244 19.84 12.47 -0.92
C LYS A 244 20.74 12.91 -2.11
N PRO A 245 21.66 12.05 -2.59
CA PRO A 245 22.50 12.38 -3.74
C PRO A 245 21.64 12.69 -4.97
N LYS A 246 22.11 13.60 -5.81
CA LYS A 246 21.41 14.05 -7.04
C LYS A 246 21.82 13.25 -8.28
N LYS A 247 23.01 12.63 -8.25
CA LYS A 247 23.60 11.79 -9.31
C LYS A 247 24.57 10.76 -8.70
N ILE A 248 24.89 9.71 -9.45
CA ILE A 248 25.89 8.71 -9.06
C ILE A 248 27.30 9.31 -9.12
N GLY A 249 27.69 9.76 -10.31
CA GLY A 249 28.99 10.36 -10.58
C GLY A 249 29.87 9.53 -11.50
N GLU A 250 30.79 10.18 -12.19
CA GLU A 250 31.84 9.55 -13.00
C GLU A 250 33.22 9.95 -12.47
N TYR A 251 34.07 8.98 -12.09
CA TYR A 251 35.37 9.24 -11.44
C TYR A 251 36.29 10.18 -12.22
N ASP A 252 36.27 10.12 -13.56
CA ASP A 252 37.15 10.92 -14.41
C ASP A 252 36.59 12.31 -14.73
N LYS A 253 35.29 12.55 -14.52
CA LYS A 253 34.61 13.80 -14.93
C LYS A 253 34.16 14.65 -13.78
N ASP A 254 33.75 14.02 -12.67
CA ASP A 254 33.16 14.70 -11.54
C ASP A 254 34.20 14.95 -10.46
N GLN A 255 34.27 16.19 -9.99
CA GLN A 255 35.12 16.58 -8.87
C GLN A 255 34.28 16.69 -7.59
N PRO A 256 34.89 16.41 -6.42
CA PRO A 256 34.20 16.60 -5.15
C PRO A 256 33.86 18.08 -4.93
N ALA A 257 32.74 18.32 -4.27
CA ALA A 257 32.33 19.65 -3.85
C ALA A 257 33.36 20.25 -2.88
N ALA A 258 33.57 21.57 -2.97
CA ALA A 258 34.47 22.27 -2.06
C ALA A 258 34.03 22.17 -0.59
N ASN A 259 32.71 22.16 -0.37
CA ASN A 259 32.10 21.89 0.93
C ASN A 259 31.53 20.47 0.92
N LYS A 260 32.02 19.62 1.82
CA LYS A 260 31.57 18.23 1.94
C LYS A 260 30.10 18.10 2.30
N ASP A 261 29.57 19.03 3.11
CA ASP A 261 28.15 19.03 3.51
C ASP A 261 27.20 19.34 2.33
N GLU A 262 27.74 19.90 1.24
CA GLU A 262 27.00 20.22 0.02
C GLU A 262 27.23 19.19 -1.09
N GLU A 263 27.90 18.07 -0.80
CA GLU A 263 28.18 17.05 -1.79
C GLU A 263 26.91 16.35 -2.29
N THR A 264 26.70 16.42 -3.60
CA THR A 264 25.51 15.87 -4.27
C THR A 264 25.80 14.68 -5.17
N CYS A 265 27.07 14.38 -5.40
CA CYS A 265 27.57 13.28 -6.20
C CYS A 265 27.80 12.07 -5.29
N LEU A 266 27.04 10.98 -5.48
CA LEU A 266 27.06 9.81 -4.59
C LEU A 266 28.47 9.31 -4.33
N ILE A 267 29.29 9.12 -5.38
CA ILE A 267 30.65 8.56 -5.24
C ILE A 267 31.59 9.43 -4.38
N HIS A 268 31.31 10.74 -4.26
CA HIS A 268 32.14 11.68 -3.49
C HIS A 268 31.60 11.95 -2.09
N GLN A 269 30.38 11.49 -1.77
CA GLN A 269 29.80 11.65 -0.44
C GLN A 269 30.61 10.86 0.59
N GLU A 270 30.77 11.41 1.79
CA GLU A 270 31.27 10.67 2.95
C GLU A 270 30.34 9.48 3.25
N TYR A 271 30.92 8.32 3.49
CA TYR A 271 30.15 7.11 3.74
C TYR A 271 29.60 7.11 5.16
N LEU A 272 28.28 6.92 5.31
CA LEU A 272 27.58 7.07 6.59
C LEU A 272 28.09 6.15 7.71
N LEU A 273 28.65 4.98 7.39
CA LEU A 273 29.15 4.04 8.39
C LEU A 273 30.65 4.23 8.70
N ASP A 274 31.37 4.95 7.84
CA ASP A 274 32.80 5.25 7.99
C ASP A 274 33.14 6.57 7.25
N ALA A 275 33.20 7.67 8.01
CA ALA A 275 33.43 9.00 7.46
C ALA A 275 34.86 9.22 6.93
N ASP A 276 35.78 8.29 7.20
CA ASP A 276 37.15 8.34 6.65
C ASP A 276 37.17 7.94 5.16
N LYS A 277 36.07 7.37 4.65
CA LYS A 277 35.93 6.93 3.26
C LYS A 277 34.79 7.65 2.55
N THR A 278 34.94 7.79 1.25
CA THR A 278 33.86 8.13 0.32
C THR A 278 33.07 6.89 -0.07
N VAL A 279 31.84 7.07 -0.50
CA VAL A 279 31.03 5.97 -1.05
C VAL A 279 31.71 5.32 -2.26
N GLY A 280 32.39 6.11 -3.10
CA GLY A 280 33.11 5.62 -4.27
C GLY A 280 34.23 4.65 -3.89
N GLU A 281 35.01 4.96 -2.87
CA GLU A 281 36.05 4.07 -2.35
C GLU A 281 35.45 2.76 -1.82
N VAL A 282 34.36 2.82 -1.06
CA VAL A 282 33.68 1.62 -0.55
C VAL A 282 33.09 0.77 -1.68
N LEU A 283 32.52 1.41 -2.71
CA LEU A 283 32.02 0.72 -3.91
C LEU A 283 33.14 -0.04 -4.63
N GLN A 284 34.33 0.58 -4.78
CA GLN A 284 35.51 -0.05 -5.38
C GLN A 284 36.03 -1.22 -4.53
N GLU A 285 36.11 -1.05 -3.21
CA GLU A 285 36.53 -2.12 -2.26
C GLU A 285 35.62 -3.35 -2.35
N HIS A 286 34.32 -3.16 -2.55
CA HIS A 286 33.32 -4.21 -2.72
C HIS A 286 33.10 -4.62 -4.18
N SER A 287 33.94 -4.17 -5.11
CA SER A 287 33.85 -4.46 -6.56
C SER A 287 32.42 -4.34 -7.09
N THR A 288 31.76 -3.24 -6.70
CA THR A 288 30.35 -2.98 -6.95
C THR A 288 30.17 -1.63 -7.64
N GLU A 289 29.38 -1.62 -8.69
CA GLU A 289 29.05 -0.44 -9.48
C GLU A 289 27.56 -0.16 -9.35
N VAL A 290 27.19 1.04 -8.90
CA VAL A 290 25.80 1.49 -8.91
C VAL A 290 25.46 1.95 -10.33
N ILE A 291 24.45 1.32 -10.94
CA ILE A 291 23.98 1.65 -12.29
C ILE A 291 22.88 2.70 -12.24
N ASP A 292 21.95 2.55 -11.29
CA ASP A 292 20.86 3.47 -11.09
C ASP A 292 20.32 3.39 -9.67
N TYR A 293 19.70 4.47 -9.19
CA TYR A 293 18.99 4.45 -7.92
C TYR A 293 17.82 5.42 -7.92
N HIS A 294 16.80 5.10 -7.12
CA HIS A 294 15.70 6.01 -6.85
C HIS A 294 15.43 6.09 -5.37
N ARG A 295 15.09 7.30 -4.91
CA ARG A 295 14.73 7.60 -3.53
C ARG A 295 13.36 8.26 -3.52
N PHE A 296 12.43 7.73 -2.74
CA PHE A 296 11.19 8.41 -2.40
C PHE A 296 11.21 8.85 -0.94
N GLU A 297 10.66 10.03 -0.71
CA GLU A 297 10.27 10.52 0.60
C GLU A 297 8.76 10.78 0.59
N CYS A 298 8.07 10.18 1.56
CA CYS A 298 6.62 10.34 1.69
C CYS A 298 6.26 11.81 1.89
N GLY A 299 5.36 12.32 1.04
CA GLY A 299 4.89 13.70 1.11
C GLY A 299 5.86 14.70 0.47
N GLU A 300 6.95 14.24 -0.16
CA GLU A 300 7.91 15.12 -0.82
C GLU A 300 7.23 15.96 -1.91
N GLN A 301 7.40 17.28 -1.83
CA GLN A 301 6.99 18.24 -2.85
C GLN A 301 8.10 18.29 -3.92
N THR A 302 8.28 17.22 -4.69
CA THR A 302 9.42 17.15 -5.63
C THR A 302 9.23 18.10 -6.83
N GLU A 303 10.26 18.89 -7.16
CA GLU A 303 10.42 19.59 -8.45
C GLU A 303 10.76 18.62 -9.60
N ARG A 304 11.34 17.45 -9.31
CA ARG A 304 11.58 16.39 -10.31
C ARG A 304 10.29 15.66 -10.61
N ASN A 305 9.69 16.04 -11.72
CA ASN A 305 8.47 15.42 -12.24
C ASN A 305 8.76 13.95 -12.60
N LEU A 306 7.81 13.04 -12.39
CA LEU A 306 7.90 11.65 -12.88
C LEU A 306 8.27 11.59 -14.38
N GLU A 307 7.90 12.64 -15.12
CA GLU A 307 8.27 12.86 -16.52
C GLU A 307 9.79 12.92 -16.76
N GLU A 308 10.59 13.45 -15.84
CA GLU A 308 12.05 13.49 -15.98
C GLU A 308 12.67 12.10 -15.78
N ILE A 309 12.13 11.33 -14.83
CA ILE A 309 12.51 9.92 -14.62
C ILE A 309 12.20 9.10 -15.87
N ILE A 310 11.03 9.34 -16.50
CA ILE A 310 10.61 8.68 -17.75
C ILE A 310 11.43 9.15 -18.96
N ARG A 311 11.75 10.46 -19.09
CA ARG A 311 12.50 11.00 -20.25
C ARG A 311 13.94 10.49 -20.36
N SER A 312 14.60 10.17 -19.24
CA SER A 312 15.93 9.57 -19.25
C SER A 312 16.03 8.25 -20.03
N GLN A 313 14.89 7.57 -20.28
CA GLN A 313 14.82 6.31 -21.03
C GLN A 313 15.12 6.45 -22.53
N HIS A 314 14.90 7.63 -23.13
CA HIS A 314 15.11 7.82 -24.57
C HIS A 314 16.55 8.25 -24.90
N GLN A 315 17.37 8.60 -23.91
CA GLN A 315 18.75 9.04 -24.12
C GLN A 315 19.78 7.93 -23.92
N SER A 316 19.42 6.80 -23.29
CA SER A 316 20.29 5.63 -23.12
C SER A 316 20.09 4.55 -24.21
N SER A 317 19.17 4.77 -25.15
CA SER A 317 18.87 3.86 -26.27
C SER A 317 19.29 4.41 -27.64
N ASN A 318 20.19 5.41 -27.67
CA ASN A 318 20.81 5.96 -28.90
C ASN A 318 22.33 5.93 -28.78
#